data_AF-A0A1S4AUA8-F1
#
_entry.id   AF-A0A1S4AUA8-F1
#
_cell.length_a   1.000
_cell.length_b   1.000
_cell.length_c   1.000
_cell.angle_alpha   90.00
_cell.angle_beta   90.00
_cell.angle_gamma   90.00
#
_symmetry.space_group_name_H-M   'P 1'
#
loop_
_entity.id
_entity.type
_entity.pdbx_description
1 polymer ?
#
loop_
_entity_poly.entity_id
_entity_poly.type
_entity_poly.pdbx_seq_one_letter_code
_entity_poly.pdbx_strand_id
1 'polypeptide(L)'
;MAVSFLNREVSDLCLGKPALKPIPAKATVSEALTALKKSGETHVSVWSCDHPKKVLEEGDAGADSVCRCVGKISMVDVICFLSKEDNLVNPSKALETPVAQILPKGDSIVRHLDPNSSLLEAIDYILEGAQNLVIPIQNYRSTPSRKRLLSKASSLLPTNHNGVEYCWLTQEDIVRFLLNSIGVFSPMPTFSIDSLNIINHDIMTVRYHDPAISSLDAITLAHIEQSSVAVVDEDNRLIGEISPFTLAYCDETVAAAIATLSAGDLMAYIDYGGPAEDLVELVKTRLQDKKLEAMVELIDEEFSLSSSSSSASSCSSDDESGSSRNTVLGRFSSARRSEAITCYPWSSLVAVMIQALAHRANSIWVMDADNNLIGVVTFKGILEVFRSIANARRKPGRENTSKQ
;
A
#
# COMPACT_ATOMS: atom_id res chain seq x y z
N MET A 1 -7.66 26.37 16.95
CA MET A 1 -6.46 26.00 16.18
C MET A 1 -6.66 24.65 15.48
N ALA A 2 -6.89 23.54 16.19
CA ALA A 2 -7.15 22.22 15.58
C ALA A 2 -8.20 22.18 14.45
N VAL A 3 -9.41 22.69 14.65
CA VAL A 3 -10.45 22.69 13.59
C VAL A 3 -10.03 23.54 12.38
N SER A 4 -9.39 24.69 12.61
CA SER A 4 -8.87 25.52 11.52
C SER A 4 -7.75 24.82 10.75
N PHE A 5 -6.95 24.00 11.43
CA PHE A 5 -5.91 23.20 10.79
C PHE A 5 -6.51 22.09 9.93
N LEU A 6 -7.57 21.42 10.40
CA LEU A 6 -8.31 20.42 9.60
C LEU A 6 -9.02 21.03 8.39
N ASN A 7 -9.23 22.35 8.35
CA ASN A 7 -9.77 23.04 7.19
C ASN A 7 -8.70 23.48 6.17
N ARG A 8 -7.42 23.13 6.36
CA ARG A 8 -6.38 23.35 5.35
C ARG A 8 -6.66 22.52 4.11
N GLU A 9 -6.12 22.98 2.98
CA GLU A 9 -6.31 22.36 1.68
C GLU A 9 -5.45 21.09 1.51
N VAL A 10 -5.97 20.11 0.77
CA VAL A 10 -5.23 18.87 0.47
C VAL A 10 -4.04 19.10 -0.47
N SER A 11 -4.02 20.21 -1.20
CA SER A 11 -2.90 20.68 -2.03
C SER A 11 -1.58 20.77 -1.25
N ASP A 12 -1.65 21.14 0.04
CA ASP A 12 -0.50 21.22 0.95
C ASP A 12 0.21 19.85 1.11
N LEU A 13 -0.54 18.74 1.05
CA LEU A 13 -0.01 17.39 1.16
C LEU A 13 0.54 16.86 -0.18
N CYS A 14 0.19 17.51 -1.28
CA CYS A 14 0.58 17.11 -2.63
C CYS A 14 1.97 17.66 -3.03
N LEU A 15 2.54 18.56 -2.25
CA LEU A 15 3.83 19.18 -2.54
C LEU A 15 4.97 18.14 -2.55
N GLY A 16 5.66 18.04 -3.69
CA GLY A 16 6.77 17.10 -3.87
C GLY A 16 6.36 15.64 -4.10
N LYS A 17 5.05 15.35 -4.18
CA LYS A 17 4.57 14.02 -4.56
C LYS A 17 4.86 13.73 -6.04
N PRO A 18 5.28 12.50 -6.38
CA PRO A 18 5.49 12.13 -7.77
C PRO A 18 4.16 12.06 -8.52
N ALA A 19 4.21 12.33 -9.84
CA ALA A 19 3.10 12.07 -10.74
C ALA A 19 2.87 10.56 -10.88
N LEU A 20 1.62 10.19 -11.08
CA LEU A 20 1.25 8.78 -11.20
C LEU A 20 1.68 8.16 -12.51
N LYS A 21 2.02 6.88 -12.41
CA LYS A 21 2.27 6.00 -13.55
C LYS A 21 0.96 5.30 -13.92
N PRO A 22 0.38 5.62 -15.09
CA PRO A 22 -0.92 5.08 -15.48
C PRO A 22 -0.77 3.78 -16.28
N ILE A 23 -1.69 2.86 -16.05
CA ILE A 23 -2.02 1.75 -16.95
C ILE A 23 -3.52 1.80 -17.30
N PRO A 24 -3.92 1.40 -18.51
CA PRO A 24 -5.33 1.36 -18.88
C PRO A 24 -6.05 0.22 -18.13
N ALA A 25 -7.33 0.39 -17.82
CA ALA A 25 -8.14 -0.63 -17.14
C ALA A 25 -8.28 -1.94 -17.93
N LYS A 26 -8.05 -1.88 -19.25
CA LYS A 26 -8.04 -3.02 -20.16
C LYS A 26 -6.68 -3.73 -20.22
N ALA A 27 -5.63 -3.16 -19.61
CA ALA A 27 -4.32 -3.81 -19.54
C ALA A 27 -4.43 -5.17 -18.87
N THR A 28 -3.56 -6.09 -19.24
CA THR A 28 -3.49 -7.42 -18.62
C THR A 28 -2.77 -7.36 -17.28
N VAL A 29 -2.96 -8.37 -16.42
CA VAL A 29 -2.20 -8.53 -15.18
C VAL A 29 -0.70 -8.62 -15.47
N SER A 30 -0.29 -9.27 -16.57
CA SER A 30 1.11 -9.33 -17.03
C SER A 30 1.71 -7.94 -17.32
N GLU A 31 0.95 -7.09 -18.02
CA GLU A 31 1.37 -5.71 -18.31
C GLU A 31 1.50 -4.88 -17.02
N ALA A 32 0.56 -5.06 -16.09
CA ALA A 32 0.61 -4.40 -14.79
C ALA A 32 1.79 -4.88 -13.93
N LEU A 33 2.07 -6.18 -13.90
CA LEU A 33 3.21 -6.78 -13.23
C LEU A 33 4.53 -6.23 -13.77
N THR A 34 4.66 -6.15 -15.10
CA THR A 34 5.81 -5.55 -15.77
C THR A 34 5.95 -4.07 -15.40
N ALA A 35 4.85 -3.32 -15.34
CA ALA A 35 4.85 -1.92 -14.92
C ALA A 35 5.29 -1.74 -13.46
N LEU A 36 4.80 -2.59 -12.55
CA LEU A 36 5.20 -2.62 -11.13
C LEU A 36 6.72 -2.87 -11.01
N LYS A 37 7.23 -3.98 -11.57
CA LYS A 37 8.66 -4.35 -11.53
C LYS A 37 9.56 -3.25 -12.12
N LYS A 38 9.16 -2.64 -13.24
CA LYS A 38 9.92 -1.55 -13.88
C LYS A 38 9.87 -0.24 -13.10
N SER A 39 8.76 0.03 -12.42
CA SER A 39 8.56 1.30 -11.72
C SER A 39 9.34 1.39 -10.41
N GLY A 40 9.58 0.26 -9.74
CA GLY A 40 10.08 0.19 -8.37
C GLY A 40 9.09 0.74 -7.32
N GLU A 41 7.84 0.98 -7.71
CA GLU A 41 6.75 1.43 -6.83
C GLU A 41 5.90 0.24 -6.37
N THR A 42 5.31 0.34 -5.18
CA THR A 42 4.46 -0.72 -4.61
C THR A 42 3.10 -0.85 -5.30
N HIS A 43 2.75 0.10 -6.17
CA HIS A 43 1.47 0.18 -6.84
C HIS A 43 1.57 1.05 -8.10
N VAL A 44 0.69 0.79 -9.07
CA VAL A 44 0.48 1.63 -10.25
C VAL A 44 -0.99 2.02 -10.38
N SER A 45 -1.25 3.19 -10.96
CA SER A 45 -2.61 3.71 -11.09
C SER A 45 -3.31 3.15 -12.33
N VAL A 46 -4.60 2.82 -12.19
CA VAL A 46 -5.41 2.23 -13.26
C VAL A 46 -6.44 3.24 -13.74
N TRP A 47 -6.54 3.45 -15.05
CA TRP A 47 -7.35 4.52 -15.63
C TRP A 47 -8.37 4.00 -16.63
N SER A 48 -9.55 4.65 -16.68
CA SER A 48 -10.62 4.32 -17.64
C SER A 48 -10.23 4.60 -19.11
N CYS A 49 -9.26 5.48 -19.30
CA CYS A 49 -8.75 5.96 -20.58
C CYS A 49 -7.49 5.18 -20.99
N ASP A 50 -7.33 4.99 -22.30
CA ASP A 50 -6.13 4.46 -22.92
C ASP A 50 -5.50 5.58 -23.75
N HIS A 51 -4.49 6.26 -23.19
CA HIS A 51 -3.82 7.40 -23.84
C HIS A 51 -2.44 7.09 -24.45
N PRO A 52 -2.12 5.88 -24.95
CA PRO A 52 -0.74 5.52 -25.17
C PRO A 52 -0.09 6.38 -26.26
N LYS A 53 -0.84 6.93 -27.23
CA LYS A 53 -0.28 7.67 -28.38
C LYS A 53 -1.22 8.66 -29.12
N LYS A 54 -2.27 9.22 -28.52
CA LYS A 54 -3.10 10.25 -29.21
C LYS A 54 -2.75 11.67 -28.77
N VAL A 55 -1.54 12.11 -29.09
CA VAL A 55 -1.28 13.53 -29.31
C VAL A 55 -1.32 13.70 -30.83
N LEU A 56 -2.21 14.57 -31.32
CA LEU A 56 -2.53 14.82 -32.74
C LEU A 56 -3.60 13.90 -33.33
N GLU A 57 -4.87 14.03 -32.90
CA GLU A 57 -5.99 14.24 -33.84
C GLU A 57 -7.09 14.98 -33.07
N GLU A 58 -7.26 16.27 -33.39
CA GLU A 58 -8.47 17.02 -33.06
C GLU A 58 -9.60 16.42 -33.89
N GLY A 59 -10.31 15.42 -33.34
CA GLY A 59 -11.40 14.76 -34.06
C GLY A 59 -12.03 13.63 -33.27
N ASP A 60 -13.19 13.92 -32.69
CA ASP A 60 -14.25 12.96 -32.35
C ASP A 60 -13.93 11.87 -31.31
N ALA A 61 -13.37 12.27 -30.15
CA ALA A 61 -13.60 11.50 -28.93
C ALA A 61 -14.99 11.90 -28.39
N GLY A 62 -15.96 10.99 -28.52
CA GLY A 62 -17.31 11.18 -27.97
C GLY A 62 -17.26 11.78 -26.56
N ALA A 63 -18.05 12.84 -26.35
CA ALA A 63 -17.96 13.79 -25.25
C ALA A 63 -18.25 13.25 -23.84
N ASP A 64 -18.25 11.93 -23.60
CA ASP A 64 -18.77 11.31 -22.37
C ASP A 64 -17.83 10.35 -21.62
N SER A 65 -16.62 10.01 -22.12
CA SER A 65 -15.69 9.21 -21.29
C SER A 65 -14.77 10.11 -20.46
N VAL A 66 -15.20 10.46 -19.25
CA VAL A 66 -14.34 11.15 -18.27
C VAL A 66 -13.13 10.26 -17.97
N CYS A 67 -11.94 10.70 -18.37
CA CYS A 67 -10.69 10.02 -18.05
C CYS A 67 -10.46 10.15 -16.54
N ARG A 68 -10.63 9.03 -15.84
CA ARG A 68 -10.64 8.96 -14.38
C ARG A 68 -9.80 7.80 -13.90
N CYS A 69 -9.15 7.97 -12.76
CA CYS A 69 -8.50 6.87 -12.06
C CYS A 69 -9.60 5.99 -11.47
N VAL A 70 -9.58 4.71 -11.82
CA VAL A 70 -10.57 3.71 -11.38
C VAL A 70 -10.02 2.80 -10.29
N GLY A 71 -8.71 2.83 -10.03
CA GLY A 71 -8.08 1.95 -9.05
C GLY A 71 -6.57 2.13 -8.98
N LYS A 72 -5.94 1.38 -8.08
CA LYS A 72 -4.53 0.97 -8.19
C LYS A 72 -4.49 -0.53 -8.24
N ILE A 73 -3.43 -1.04 -8.85
CA ILE A 73 -3.01 -2.41 -8.68
C ILE A 73 -1.64 -2.42 -7.99
N SER A 74 -1.49 -3.31 -7.02
CA SER A 74 -0.26 -3.58 -6.28
C SER A 74 0.17 -5.03 -6.47
N MET A 75 1.39 -5.37 -6.02
CA MET A 75 1.82 -6.76 -6.02
C MET A 75 0.92 -7.65 -5.15
N VAL A 76 0.33 -7.10 -4.08
CA VAL A 76 -0.59 -7.84 -3.21
C VAL A 76 -1.82 -8.32 -3.99
N ASP A 77 -2.36 -7.47 -4.85
CA ASP A 77 -3.51 -7.83 -5.71
C ASP A 77 -3.14 -8.98 -6.66
N VAL A 78 -1.94 -8.93 -7.25
CA VAL A 78 -1.42 -9.98 -8.13
C VAL A 78 -1.21 -11.28 -7.37
N ILE A 79 -0.55 -11.24 -6.21
CA ILE A 79 -0.30 -12.41 -5.36
C ILE A 79 -1.62 -13.05 -4.93
N CYS A 80 -2.57 -12.26 -4.41
CA CYS A 80 -3.86 -12.78 -3.96
C CYS A 80 -4.69 -13.35 -5.11
N PHE A 81 -4.63 -12.72 -6.29
CA PHE A 81 -5.30 -13.22 -7.49
C PHE A 81 -4.68 -14.56 -7.95
N LEU A 82 -3.36 -14.64 -8.07
CA LEU A 82 -2.68 -15.87 -8.49
C LEU A 82 -2.81 -17.01 -7.48
N SER A 83 -2.97 -16.71 -6.19
CA SER A 83 -3.14 -17.71 -5.12
C SER A 83 -4.47 -18.46 -5.17
N LYS A 84 -5.42 -18.06 -6.04
CA LYS A 84 -6.69 -18.77 -6.23
C LYS A 84 -6.47 -20.08 -6.98
N GLU A 85 -7.20 -21.13 -6.60
CA GLU A 85 -7.02 -22.50 -7.11
C GLU A 85 -6.97 -22.57 -8.64
N ASP A 86 -7.94 -21.98 -9.34
CA ASP A 86 -7.99 -21.97 -10.81
C ASP A 86 -6.79 -21.26 -11.46
N ASN A 87 -6.27 -20.23 -10.80
CA ASN A 87 -5.16 -19.43 -11.30
C ASN A 87 -3.81 -20.08 -11.00
N LEU A 88 -3.68 -20.81 -9.89
CA LEU A 88 -2.49 -21.62 -9.56
C LEU A 88 -2.25 -22.72 -10.61
N VAL A 89 -3.33 -23.32 -11.14
CA VAL A 89 -3.23 -24.38 -12.17
C VAL A 89 -2.72 -23.84 -13.51
N ASN A 90 -3.10 -22.61 -13.88
CA ASN A 90 -2.69 -22.01 -15.14
C ASN A 90 -2.38 -20.51 -14.98
N PRO A 91 -1.21 -20.19 -14.41
CA PRO A 91 -0.84 -18.82 -14.11
C PRO A 91 -0.63 -17.99 -15.37
N SER A 92 -0.13 -18.57 -16.47
CA SER A 92 -0.02 -17.88 -17.76
C SER A 92 -1.37 -17.37 -18.26
N LYS A 93 -2.43 -18.19 -18.16
CA LYS A 93 -3.79 -17.76 -18.49
C LYS A 93 -4.32 -16.70 -17.52
N ALA A 94 -4.01 -16.84 -16.23
CA ALA A 94 -4.41 -15.86 -15.22
C ALA A 94 -3.80 -14.48 -15.51
N LEU A 95 -2.52 -14.42 -15.93
CA LEU A 95 -1.80 -13.19 -16.26
C LEU A 95 -2.39 -12.41 -17.45
N GLU A 96 -3.13 -13.07 -18.34
CA GLU A 96 -3.85 -12.42 -19.46
C GLU A 96 -5.18 -11.78 -19.04
N THR A 97 -5.59 -11.96 -17.78
CA THR A 97 -6.83 -11.36 -17.26
C THR A 97 -6.74 -9.83 -17.27
N PRO A 98 -7.77 -9.09 -17.69
CA PRO A 98 -7.78 -7.64 -17.59
C PRO A 98 -7.74 -7.16 -16.13
N VAL A 99 -6.95 -6.14 -15.84
CA VAL A 99 -6.79 -5.56 -14.49
C VAL A 99 -8.12 -5.14 -13.88
N ALA A 100 -9.04 -4.58 -14.68
CA ALA A 100 -10.38 -4.21 -14.22
C ALA A 100 -11.18 -5.35 -13.55
N GLN A 101 -10.86 -6.61 -13.84
CA GLN A 101 -11.55 -7.76 -13.24
C GLN A 101 -11.02 -8.13 -11.85
N ILE A 102 -9.79 -7.77 -11.54
CA ILE A 102 -9.15 -8.08 -10.25
C ILE A 102 -9.20 -6.91 -9.27
N LEU A 103 -9.41 -5.69 -9.76
CA LEU A 103 -9.59 -4.53 -8.90
C LEU A 103 -10.79 -4.71 -7.96
N PRO A 104 -10.69 -4.29 -6.69
CA PRO A 104 -11.82 -4.33 -5.80
C PRO A 104 -12.97 -3.47 -6.35
N LYS A 105 -14.19 -4.01 -6.29
CA LYS A 105 -15.38 -3.39 -6.88
C LYS A 105 -16.04 -2.48 -5.85
N GLY A 106 -16.25 -1.22 -6.20
CA GLY A 106 -16.98 -0.27 -5.37
C GLY A 106 -16.66 1.19 -5.72
N ASP A 107 -17.69 2.02 -5.82
CA ASP A 107 -17.55 3.44 -6.23
C ASP A 107 -16.81 4.31 -5.20
N SER A 108 -16.57 3.79 -3.98
CA SER A 108 -15.93 4.51 -2.87
C SER A 108 -14.42 4.32 -2.77
N ILE A 109 -13.82 3.35 -3.47
CA ILE A 109 -12.41 2.97 -3.24
C ILE A 109 -11.43 4.06 -3.68
N VAL A 110 -11.72 4.73 -4.80
CA VAL A 110 -10.92 5.84 -5.35
C VAL A 110 -11.75 7.12 -5.39
N ARG A 111 -11.31 8.15 -4.68
CA ARG A 111 -11.98 9.46 -4.65
C ARG A 111 -11.08 10.51 -5.27
N HIS A 112 -11.59 11.19 -6.29
CA HIS A 112 -10.94 12.37 -6.84
C HIS A 112 -11.35 13.59 -6.03
N LEU A 113 -10.38 14.37 -5.57
CA LEU A 113 -10.61 15.61 -4.84
C LEU A 113 -10.06 16.80 -5.61
N ASP A 114 -10.75 17.93 -5.47
CA ASP A 114 -10.18 19.21 -5.89
C ASP A 114 -9.00 19.55 -4.96
N PRO A 115 -7.91 20.15 -5.45
CA PRO A 115 -6.78 20.49 -4.59
C PRO A 115 -7.15 21.43 -3.42
N ASN A 116 -8.21 22.23 -3.56
CA ASN A 116 -8.69 23.13 -2.51
C ASN A 116 -9.67 22.45 -1.54
N SER A 117 -9.96 21.15 -1.71
CA SER A 117 -10.77 20.38 -0.77
C SER A 117 -10.10 20.38 0.60
N SER A 118 -10.90 20.33 1.67
CA SER A 118 -10.36 20.39 3.02
C SER A 118 -9.73 19.06 3.46
N LEU A 119 -8.73 19.12 4.33
CA LEU A 119 -8.14 17.94 4.97
C LEU A 119 -9.21 17.14 5.75
N LEU A 120 -10.18 17.83 6.36
CA LEU A 120 -11.31 17.21 7.04
C LEU A 120 -12.15 16.35 6.10
N GLU A 121 -12.44 16.85 4.90
CA GLU A 121 -13.17 16.13 3.85
C GLU A 121 -12.36 14.92 3.34
N ALA A 122 -11.04 15.07 3.17
CA ALA A 122 -10.17 13.94 2.84
C ALA A 122 -10.20 12.85 3.92
N ILE A 123 -10.19 13.23 5.20
CA ILE A 123 -10.34 12.29 6.32
C ILE A 123 -11.70 11.60 6.26
N ASP A 124 -12.80 12.34 6.03
CA ASP A 124 -14.14 11.77 5.93
C ASP A 124 -14.22 10.70 4.84
N TYR A 125 -13.68 10.96 3.64
CA TYR A 125 -13.68 9.95 2.58
C TYR A 125 -12.87 8.71 2.93
N ILE A 126 -11.75 8.85 3.62
CA ILE A 126 -10.96 7.69 4.07
C ILE A 126 -11.76 6.86 5.09
N LEU A 127 -12.43 7.52 6.04
CA LEU A 127 -13.26 6.85 7.03
C LEU A 127 -14.47 6.16 6.41
N GLU A 128 -15.01 6.70 5.31
CA GLU A 128 -16.05 6.07 4.46
C GLU A 128 -15.52 4.89 3.62
N GLY A 129 -14.22 4.59 3.66
CA GLY A 129 -13.60 3.45 2.99
C GLY A 129 -12.82 3.78 1.72
N ALA A 130 -12.57 5.07 1.43
CA ALA A 130 -11.65 5.43 0.35
C ALA A 130 -10.23 5.01 0.73
N GLN A 131 -9.66 4.11 -0.07
CA GLN A 131 -8.28 3.69 0.11
C GLN A 131 -7.32 4.75 -0.40
N ASN A 132 -7.72 5.50 -1.43
CA ASN A 132 -6.84 6.42 -2.13
C ASN A 132 -7.58 7.66 -2.61
N LEU A 133 -6.97 8.80 -2.31
CA LEU A 133 -7.43 10.10 -2.77
C LEU A 133 -6.53 10.51 -3.95
N VAL A 134 -7.14 10.87 -5.07
CA VAL A 134 -6.46 11.26 -6.30
C VAL A 134 -6.64 12.76 -6.48
N ILE A 135 -5.53 13.51 -6.46
CA ILE A 135 -5.55 14.98 -6.47
C ILE A 135 -4.73 15.49 -7.65
N PRO A 136 -5.24 16.47 -8.42
CA PRO A 136 -4.47 17.18 -9.42
C PRO A 136 -3.22 17.85 -8.81
N ILE A 137 -2.06 17.62 -9.41
CA ILE A 137 -0.82 18.32 -9.01
C ILE A 137 -0.88 19.75 -9.52
N GLN A 138 -1.03 20.70 -8.60
CA GLN A 138 -0.95 22.12 -8.92
C GLN A 138 0.51 22.55 -9.11
N ASN A 139 0.94 22.62 -10.37
CA ASN A 139 2.25 23.18 -10.74
C ASN A 139 2.22 24.72 -10.60
N TYR A 140 2.36 25.24 -9.37
CA TYR A 140 2.27 26.67 -9.07
C TYR A 140 3.31 27.56 -9.78
N ARG A 141 4.35 27.00 -10.42
CA ARG A 141 5.34 27.78 -11.17
C ARG A 141 5.93 26.99 -12.33
N SER A 142 5.38 27.16 -13.53
CA SER A 142 6.16 27.00 -14.77
C SER A 142 5.55 27.82 -15.88
N THR A 143 6.19 28.94 -16.21
CA THR A 143 6.01 29.62 -17.48
C THR A 143 6.17 28.61 -18.63
N PRO A 144 5.37 28.73 -19.71
CA PRO A 144 5.28 27.71 -20.77
C PRO A 144 6.61 27.44 -21.51
N SER A 145 7.64 28.28 -21.36
CA SER A 145 8.93 28.10 -22.02
C SER A 145 9.85 27.06 -21.35
N ARG A 146 9.71 26.80 -20.05
CA ARG A 146 10.65 25.93 -19.31
C ARG A 146 10.28 24.44 -19.37
N LYS A 147 9.04 24.11 -19.76
CA LYS A 147 8.58 22.72 -20.02
C LYS A 147 9.40 22.01 -21.10
N ARG A 148 9.95 22.74 -22.08
CA ARG A 148 10.68 22.15 -23.21
C ARG A 148 12.10 21.63 -22.88
N LEU A 149 12.69 22.00 -21.75
CA LEU A 149 14.05 21.60 -21.40
C LEU A 149 14.12 20.53 -20.30
N LEU A 150 13.13 20.44 -19.41
CA LEU A 150 13.10 19.45 -18.32
C LEU A 150 12.29 18.19 -18.66
N SER A 151 11.40 18.24 -19.66
CA SER A 151 10.66 17.06 -20.15
C SER A 151 11.52 16.08 -20.97
N LYS A 152 12.82 16.35 -21.10
CA LYS A 152 13.74 15.55 -21.93
C LYS A 152 14.50 14.48 -21.13
N ALA A 153 14.29 14.38 -19.81
CA ALA A 153 15.13 13.56 -18.93
C ALA A 153 14.38 12.54 -18.04
N SER A 154 13.12 12.18 -18.34
CA SER A 154 12.51 10.98 -17.73
C SER A 154 11.60 10.22 -18.68
N SER A 155 12.15 9.08 -19.10
CA SER A 155 11.57 7.85 -19.60
C SER A 155 10.05 7.58 -19.45
N LEU A 156 9.46 7.25 -20.60
CA LEU A 156 8.75 6.00 -20.96
C LEU A 156 7.22 5.86 -20.87
N LEU A 157 6.39 6.78 -20.37
CA LEU A 157 4.94 6.85 -20.67
C LEU A 157 4.37 8.24 -20.32
N PRO A 158 3.36 8.76 -21.03
CA PRO A 158 2.68 9.99 -20.63
C PRO A 158 1.91 9.75 -19.32
N THR A 159 2.32 10.43 -18.25
CA THR A 159 1.64 10.50 -16.93
C THR A 159 0.42 11.44 -16.93
N ASN A 160 0.13 12.01 -18.10
CA ASN A 160 -0.76 13.13 -18.25
C ASN A 160 -2.15 12.66 -18.72
N HIS A 161 -3.17 13.06 -17.98
CA HIS A 161 -4.57 12.83 -18.30
C HIS A 161 -5.23 14.18 -18.59
N ASN A 162 -5.54 14.45 -19.86
CA ASN A 162 -6.17 15.70 -20.32
C ASN A 162 -5.43 16.99 -19.93
N GLY A 163 -4.10 16.99 -19.98
CA GLY A 163 -3.24 18.13 -19.61
C GLY A 163 -2.83 18.16 -18.14
N VAL A 164 -3.38 17.28 -17.29
CA VAL A 164 -3.21 17.29 -15.83
C VAL A 164 -2.46 16.05 -15.35
N GLU A 165 -1.52 16.26 -14.43
CA GLU A 165 -0.87 15.19 -13.66
C GLU A 165 -1.56 15.08 -12.31
N TYR A 166 -1.62 13.87 -11.78
CA TYR A 166 -2.27 13.57 -10.51
C TYR A 166 -1.26 12.93 -9.56
N CYS A 167 -1.52 13.00 -8.25
CA CYS A 167 -0.81 12.28 -7.21
C CYS A 167 -1.78 11.60 -6.23
N TRP A 168 -1.25 10.69 -5.40
CA TRP A 168 -2.04 9.93 -4.42
C TRP A 168 -1.75 10.46 -3.03
N LEU A 169 -2.81 10.57 -2.24
CA LEU A 169 -2.71 10.70 -0.79
C LEU A 169 -3.25 9.45 -0.12
N THR A 170 -2.42 8.89 0.76
CA THR A 170 -2.74 7.71 1.57
C THR A 170 -3.07 8.12 3.01
N GLN A 171 -3.58 7.16 3.81
CA GLN A 171 -3.79 7.38 5.24
C GLN A 171 -2.47 7.75 5.95
N GLU A 172 -1.37 7.09 5.58
CA GLU A 172 -0.03 7.35 6.11
C GLU A 172 0.42 8.81 5.83
N ASP A 173 0.12 9.35 4.66
CA ASP A 173 0.45 10.74 4.31
C ASP A 173 -0.27 11.75 5.20
N ILE A 174 -1.57 11.52 5.43
CA ILE A 174 -2.39 12.37 6.29
C ILE A 174 -1.91 12.26 7.74
N VAL A 175 -1.68 11.05 8.23
CA VAL A 175 -1.20 10.83 9.61
C VAL A 175 0.18 11.47 9.82
N ARG A 176 1.08 11.38 8.85
CA ARG A 176 2.37 12.10 8.86
C ARG A 176 2.19 13.61 8.89
N PHE A 177 1.28 14.14 8.08
CA PHE A 177 0.99 15.58 8.06
C PHE A 177 0.44 16.07 9.42
N LEU A 178 -0.46 15.30 10.04
CA LEU A 178 -0.99 15.57 11.37
C LEU A 178 0.12 15.51 12.44
N LEU A 179 1.02 14.52 12.37
CA LEU A 179 2.15 14.38 13.30
C LEU A 179 3.09 15.59 13.23
N ASN A 180 3.37 16.11 12.03
CA ASN A 180 4.22 17.29 11.86
C ASN A 180 3.65 18.55 12.51
N SER A 181 2.35 18.56 12.83
CA SER A 181 1.65 19.66 13.52
C SER A 181 1.00 19.18 14.82
N ILE A 182 1.53 18.13 15.45
CA ILE A 182 0.88 17.44 16.57
C ILE A 182 0.56 18.36 17.76
N GLY A 183 1.39 19.38 17.99
CA GLY A 183 1.18 20.37 19.06
C GLY A 183 -0.13 21.17 18.94
N VAL A 184 -0.69 21.29 17.74
CA VAL A 184 -1.98 21.95 17.48
C VAL A 184 -3.15 21.20 18.14
N PHE A 185 -2.98 19.90 18.38
CA PHE A 185 -4.01 19.01 18.92
C PHE A 185 -3.85 18.74 20.42
N SER A 186 -2.86 19.36 21.07
CA SER A 186 -2.64 19.23 22.52
C SER A 186 -3.91 19.57 23.33
N PRO A 187 -4.25 18.79 24.39
CA PRO A 187 -3.46 17.69 24.97
C PRO A 187 -3.77 16.30 24.40
N MET A 188 -4.66 16.17 23.40
CA MET A 188 -5.15 14.86 22.93
C MET A 188 -4.03 13.85 22.58
N PRO A 189 -2.93 14.23 21.87
CA PRO A 189 -1.87 13.30 21.53
C PRO A 189 -1.13 12.67 22.73
N THR A 190 -1.24 13.24 23.93
CA THR A 190 -0.62 12.70 25.15
C THR A 190 -1.50 11.70 25.89
N PHE A 191 -2.78 11.57 25.51
CA PHE A 191 -3.70 10.60 26.10
C PHE A 191 -3.34 9.18 25.67
N SER A 192 -3.68 8.20 26.52
CA SER A 192 -3.47 6.79 26.22
C SER A 192 -4.40 6.32 25.12
N ILE A 193 -3.96 5.35 24.32
CA ILE A 193 -4.80 4.75 23.28
C ILE A 193 -6.08 4.12 23.87
N ASP A 194 -6.01 3.56 25.07
CA ASP A 194 -7.17 3.04 25.80
C ASP A 194 -8.19 4.14 26.12
N SER A 195 -7.75 5.27 26.67
CA SER A 195 -8.63 6.40 27.00
C SER A 195 -9.27 7.06 25.78
N LEU A 196 -8.65 6.89 24.60
CA LEU A 196 -9.15 7.37 23.32
C LEU A 196 -10.09 6.36 22.64
N ASN A 197 -10.25 5.15 23.20
CA ASN A 197 -11.06 4.07 22.65
C ASN A 197 -10.73 3.78 21.18
N ILE A 198 -9.43 3.76 20.85
CA ILE A 198 -8.92 3.53 19.49
C ILE A 198 -8.54 2.06 19.22
N ILE A 199 -8.48 1.24 20.28
CA ILE A 199 -8.08 -0.17 20.17
C ILE A 199 -9.21 -0.93 19.46
N ASN A 200 -8.90 -1.50 18.29
CA ASN A 200 -9.80 -2.44 17.63
C ASN A 200 -9.53 -3.86 18.15
N HIS A 201 -10.57 -4.51 18.65
CA HIS A 201 -10.50 -5.88 19.17
C HIS A 201 -10.87 -6.94 18.11
N ASP A 202 -11.45 -6.54 16.98
CA ASP A 202 -11.72 -7.43 15.85
C ASP A 202 -10.43 -7.59 15.03
N ILE A 203 -9.61 -8.55 15.45
CA ILE A 203 -8.30 -8.84 14.87
C ILE A 203 -8.36 -10.06 13.96
N MET A 204 -7.67 -9.95 12.83
CA MET A 204 -7.54 -11.03 11.86
C MET A 204 -6.35 -11.91 12.28
N THR A 205 -6.60 -13.18 12.60
CA THR A 205 -5.56 -14.08 13.12
C THR A 205 -5.45 -15.36 12.30
N VAL A 206 -4.24 -15.90 12.19
CA VAL A 206 -3.95 -17.25 11.70
C VAL A 206 -2.97 -17.95 12.64
N ARG A 207 -3.13 -19.25 12.88
CA ARG A 207 -2.16 -19.98 13.73
C ARG A 207 -0.90 -20.29 12.95
N TYR A 208 0.23 -20.32 13.65
CA TYR A 208 1.55 -20.54 13.05
C TYR A 208 1.63 -21.77 12.15
N HIS A 209 1.02 -22.88 12.57
CA HIS A 209 1.05 -24.15 11.85
C HIS A 209 -0.10 -24.34 10.85
N ASP A 210 -1.08 -23.44 10.83
CA ASP A 210 -2.18 -23.53 9.86
C ASP A 210 -1.65 -23.28 8.43
N PRO A 211 -2.23 -23.92 7.40
CA PRO A 211 -1.84 -23.68 6.00
C PRO A 211 -2.00 -22.20 5.64
N ALA A 212 -0.97 -21.58 5.04
CA ALA A 212 -1.01 -20.16 4.68
C ALA A 212 -2.21 -19.82 3.77
N ILE A 213 -2.59 -20.73 2.87
CA ILE A 213 -3.75 -20.58 1.99
C ILE A 213 -5.07 -20.34 2.74
N SER A 214 -5.23 -20.84 3.98
CA SER A 214 -6.45 -20.59 4.75
C SER A 214 -6.59 -19.14 5.21
N SER A 215 -5.49 -18.38 5.18
CA SER A 215 -5.47 -16.94 5.46
C SER A 215 -5.64 -16.06 4.22
N LEU A 216 -5.84 -16.63 3.01
CA LEU A 216 -5.92 -15.85 1.77
C LEU A 216 -7.05 -14.82 1.79
N ASP A 217 -8.24 -15.19 2.29
CA ASP A 217 -9.36 -14.27 2.45
C ASP A 217 -9.04 -13.18 3.48
N ALA A 218 -8.35 -13.55 4.56
CA ALA A 218 -7.90 -12.62 5.59
C ALA A 218 -6.85 -11.64 5.05
N ILE A 219 -5.89 -12.09 4.23
CA ILE A 219 -4.90 -11.22 3.58
C ILE A 219 -5.60 -10.25 2.61
N THR A 220 -6.56 -10.76 1.83
CA THR A 220 -7.34 -9.95 0.89
C THR A 220 -8.14 -8.86 1.61
N LEU A 221 -8.83 -9.22 2.69
CA LEU A 221 -9.58 -8.26 3.49
C LEU A 221 -8.65 -7.29 4.23
N ALA A 222 -7.52 -7.75 4.77
CA ALA A 222 -6.51 -6.88 5.37
C ALA A 222 -5.94 -5.87 4.37
N HIS A 223 -5.76 -6.27 3.10
CA HIS A 223 -5.38 -5.35 2.04
C HIS A 223 -6.44 -4.26 1.81
N ILE A 224 -7.72 -4.62 1.84
CA ILE A 224 -8.83 -3.68 1.66
C ILE A 224 -8.94 -2.71 2.83
N GLU A 225 -8.86 -3.22 4.05
CA GLU A 225 -8.99 -2.44 5.29
C GLU A 225 -7.71 -1.69 5.67
N GLN A 226 -6.64 -1.86 4.88
CA GLN A 226 -5.30 -1.32 5.16
C GLN A 226 -4.81 -1.75 6.55
N SER A 227 -4.99 -3.03 6.90
CA SER A 227 -4.59 -3.66 8.14
C SER A 227 -3.57 -4.79 7.88
N SER A 228 -3.45 -5.77 8.79
CA SER A 228 -2.51 -6.91 8.69
C SER A 228 -3.09 -8.13 9.41
N VAL A 229 -2.61 -9.32 9.07
CA VAL A 229 -3.03 -10.58 9.70
C VAL A 229 -2.01 -10.99 10.76
N ALA A 230 -2.44 -11.14 12.02
CA ALA A 230 -1.59 -11.61 13.09
C ALA A 230 -1.34 -13.13 12.98
N VAL A 231 -0.08 -13.53 13.12
CA VAL A 231 0.32 -14.93 13.26
C VAL A 231 0.49 -15.23 14.74
N VAL A 232 -0.28 -16.19 15.25
CA VAL A 232 -0.33 -16.52 16.68
C VAL A 232 0.10 -17.95 16.98
N ASP A 233 0.55 -18.19 18.21
CA ASP A 233 0.79 -19.54 18.74
C ASP A 233 -0.52 -20.22 19.22
N GLU A 234 -0.40 -21.42 19.79
CA GLU A 234 -1.53 -22.19 20.33
C GLU A 234 -2.18 -21.51 21.56
N ASP A 235 -1.46 -20.61 22.22
CA ASP A 235 -1.93 -19.83 23.37
C ASP A 235 -2.46 -18.44 22.96
N ASN A 236 -2.64 -18.19 21.65
CA ASN A 236 -3.03 -16.90 21.05
C ASN A 236 -2.04 -15.75 21.30
N ARG A 237 -0.76 -16.06 21.54
CA ARG A 237 0.28 -15.04 21.65
C ARG A 237 0.79 -14.66 20.27
N LEU A 238 1.06 -13.37 20.09
CA LEU A 238 1.57 -12.83 18.84
C LEU A 238 2.99 -13.34 18.59
N ILE A 239 3.19 -14.03 17.46
CA ILE A 239 4.51 -14.44 16.95
C ILE A 239 5.01 -13.43 15.92
N GLY A 240 4.12 -12.95 15.07
CA GLY A 240 4.44 -12.01 13.99
C GLY A 240 3.21 -11.65 13.17
N GLU A 241 3.42 -11.18 11.93
CA GLU A 241 2.32 -10.78 11.06
C GLU A 241 2.58 -11.14 9.59
N ILE A 242 1.50 -11.37 8.85
CA ILE A 242 1.49 -11.37 7.39
C ILE A 242 0.82 -10.06 6.97
N SER A 243 1.64 -9.08 6.58
CA SER A 243 1.15 -7.75 6.22
C SER A 243 1.11 -7.54 4.70
N PRO A 244 0.03 -6.94 4.16
CA PRO A 244 -0.01 -6.48 2.77
C PRO A 244 1.14 -5.51 2.43
N PHE A 245 1.65 -4.78 3.43
CA PHE A 245 2.80 -3.90 3.24
C PHE A 245 4.05 -4.69 2.86
N THR A 246 4.38 -5.76 3.58
CA THR A 246 5.51 -6.64 3.26
C THR A 246 5.31 -7.33 1.91
N LEU A 247 4.11 -7.87 1.66
CA LEU A 247 3.76 -8.54 0.40
C LEU A 247 3.88 -7.61 -0.82
N ALA A 248 3.69 -6.31 -0.66
CA ALA A 248 3.81 -5.34 -1.75
C ALA A 248 5.24 -5.19 -2.31
N TYR A 249 6.25 -5.69 -1.60
CA TYR A 249 7.65 -5.70 -2.01
C TYR A 249 8.17 -7.06 -2.46
N CYS A 250 7.33 -8.10 -2.39
CA CYS A 250 7.67 -9.43 -2.85
C CYS A 250 7.43 -9.58 -4.37
N ASP A 251 7.74 -10.75 -4.90
CA ASP A 251 7.41 -11.14 -6.27
C ASP A 251 6.15 -12.02 -6.32
N GLU A 252 5.61 -12.22 -7.51
CA GLU A 252 4.44 -13.04 -7.76
C GLU A 252 4.61 -14.52 -7.34
N THR A 253 5.85 -14.98 -7.16
CA THR A 253 6.19 -16.32 -6.68
C THR A 253 5.67 -16.60 -5.26
N VAL A 254 5.38 -15.55 -4.47
CA VAL A 254 4.74 -15.71 -3.17
C VAL A 254 3.36 -16.37 -3.26
N ALA A 255 2.68 -16.30 -4.40
CA ALA A 255 1.43 -17.03 -4.60
C ALA A 255 1.61 -18.55 -4.44
N ALA A 256 2.74 -19.09 -4.90
CA ALA A 256 3.09 -20.49 -4.68
C ALA A 256 3.42 -20.80 -3.21
N ALA A 257 4.09 -19.87 -2.52
CA ALA A 257 4.38 -19.98 -1.09
C ALA A 257 3.07 -20.02 -0.27
N ILE A 258 2.12 -19.12 -0.55
CA ILE A 258 0.78 -19.13 0.08
C ILE A 258 0.09 -20.47 -0.14
N ALA A 259 0.18 -21.03 -1.35
CA ALA A 259 -0.46 -22.29 -1.69
C ALA A 259 0.15 -23.53 -1.02
N THR A 260 1.40 -23.46 -0.54
CA THR A 260 2.18 -24.65 -0.13
C THR A 260 2.71 -24.62 1.30
N LEU A 261 2.92 -23.45 1.88
CA LEU A 261 3.55 -23.27 3.18
C LEU A 261 2.54 -23.19 4.34
N SER A 262 3.05 -23.34 5.56
CA SER A 262 2.33 -22.92 6.77
C SER A 262 2.38 -21.40 6.90
N ALA A 263 1.53 -20.80 7.73
CA ALA A 263 1.56 -19.36 8.00
C ALA A 263 2.92 -18.90 8.56
N GLY A 264 3.52 -19.69 9.45
CA GLY A 264 4.84 -19.43 10.01
C GLY A 264 5.95 -19.51 8.95
N ASP A 265 5.94 -20.54 8.10
CA ASP A 265 6.92 -20.66 7.01
C ASP A 265 6.74 -19.54 5.97
N LEU A 266 5.50 -19.13 5.68
CA LEU A 266 5.23 -17.99 4.80
C LEU A 266 5.80 -16.70 5.38
N MET A 267 5.63 -16.46 6.70
CA MET A 267 6.20 -15.31 7.38
C MET A 267 7.73 -15.26 7.24
N ALA A 268 8.40 -16.41 7.35
CA ALA A 268 9.84 -16.53 7.10
C ALA A 268 10.20 -16.33 5.62
N TYR A 269 9.36 -16.82 4.69
CA TYR A 269 9.56 -16.72 3.25
C TYR A 269 9.51 -15.26 2.75
N ILE A 270 8.64 -14.44 3.33
CA ILE A 270 8.42 -13.03 2.90
C ILE A 270 9.28 -12.02 3.67
N ASP A 271 10.18 -12.45 4.56
CA ASP A 271 11.03 -11.53 5.31
C ASP A 271 11.99 -10.75 4.38
N TYR A 272 12.44 -9.57 4.81
CA TYR A 272 13.22 -8.62 3.99
C TYR A 272 14.56 -9.17 3.47
N GLY A 273 15.02 -10.31 3.98
CA GLY A 273 16.20 -11.04 3.49
C GLY A 273 15.98 -11.84 2.21
N GLY A 274 14.73 -12.00 1.77
CA GLY A 274 14.34 -12.98 0.77
C GLY A 274 14.22 -14.39 1.37
N PRO A 275 13.57 -15.32 0.66
CA PRO A 275 13.35 -16.66 1.17
C PRO A 275 14.66 -17.44 1.23
N ALA A 276 14.82 -18.26 2.28
CA ALA A 276 15.93 -19.20 2.39
C ALA A 276 15.83 -20.31 1.33
N GLU A 277 16.98 -20.81 0.87
CA GLU A 277 17.04 -21.78 -0.25
C GLU A 277 16.27 -23.07 0.05
N ASP A 278 16.28 -23.52 1.32
CA ASP A 278 15.53 -24.67 1.81
C ASP A 278 14.01 -24.46 1.73
N LEU A 279 13.52 -23.25 2.03
CA LEU A 279 12.11 -22.91 1.86
C LEU A 279 11.72 -22.85 0.37
N VAL A 280 12.59 -22.35 -0.49
CA VAL A 280 12.34 -22.34 -1.95
C VAL A 280 12.27 -23.76 -2.49
N GLU A 281 13.19 -24.64 -2.09
CA GLU A 281 13.17 -26.06 -2.46
C GLU A 281 11.90 -26.75 -1.93
N LEU A 282 11.51 -26.47 -0.69
CA LEU A 282 10.28 -27.00 -0.08
C LEU A 282 9.03 -26.60 -0.86
N VAL A 283 8.92 -25.33 -1.30
CA VAL A 283 7.82 -24.86 -2.15
C VAL A 283 7.79 -25.66 -3.46
N LYS A 284 8.94 -25.84 -4.13
CA LYS A 284 9.03 -26.60 -5.38
C LYS A 284 8.58 -28.04 -5.22
N THR A 285 9.06 -28.75 -4.19
CA THR A 285 8.66 -30.14 -3.92
C THR A 285 7.15 -30.23 -3.69
N ARG A 286 6.59 -29.33 -2.87
CA ARG A 286 5.14 -29.34 -2.56
C ARG A 286 4.27 -28.97 -3.76
N LEU A 287 4.75 -28.12 -4.67
CA LEU A 287 4.06 -27.82 -5.93
C LEU A 287 4.03 -29.04 -6.86
N GLN A 288 5.14 -29.78 -6.95
CA GLN A 288 5.23 -31.01 -7.75
C GLN A 288 4.26 -32.07 -7.22
N ASP A 289 4.19 -32.25 -5.89
CA ASP A 289 3.23 -33.16 -5.25
C ASP A 289 1.77 -32.78 -5.57
N LYS A 290 1.49 -31.48 -5.67
CA LYS A 290 0.17 -30.93 -6.04
C LYS A 290 -0.08 -30.89 -7.54
N LYS A 291 0.87 -31.32 -8.39
CA LYS A 291 0.78 -31.29 -9.86
C LYS A 291 0.61 -29.88 -10.44
N LEU A 292 1.21 -28.88 -9.81
CA LEU A 292 1.20 -27.48 -10.26
C LEU A 292 2.49 -27.14 -11.04
N GLU A 293 2.77 -27.88 -12.09
CA GLU A 293 4.02 -27.78 -12.88
C GLU A 293 4.27 -26.37 -13.43
N ALA A 294 3.22 -25.70 -13.90
CA ALA A 294 3.31 -24.33 -14.43
C ALA A 294 3.79 -23.30 -13.38
N MET A 295 3.49 -23.50 -12.10
CA MET A 295 4.01 -22.64 -11.03
C MET A 295 5.47 -22.93 -10.70
N VAL A 296 5.93 -24.16 -10.89
CA VAL A 296 7.35 -24.52 -10.72
C VAL A 296 8.19 -23.83 -11.79
N GLU A 297 7.73 -23.83 -13.05
CA GLU A 297 8.41 -23.12 -14.15
C GLU A 297 8.55 -21.62 -13.87
N LEU A 298 7.49 -20.96 -13.38
CA LEU A 298 7.54 -19.53 -13.01
C LEU A 298 8.55 -19.24 -11.91
N ILE A 299 8.66 -20.12 -10.90
CA ILE A 299 9.67 -19.97 -9.85
C ILE A 299 11.08 -20.12 -10.44
N ASP A 300 11.30 -21.11 -11.29
CA ASP A 300 12.61 -21.35 -11.90
C ASP A 300 13.07 -20.16 -12.77
N GLU A 301 12.15 -19.52 -13.50
CA GLU A 301 12.45 -18.32 -14.29
C GLU A 301 12.88 -17.13 -13.40
N GLU A 302 12.15 -16.83 -12.33
CA GLU A 302 12.44 -15.68 -11.45
C GLU A 302 13.76 -15.85 -10.66
N PHE A 303 14.01 -17.05 -10.12
CA PHE A 303 15.24 -17.33 -9.40
C PHE A 303 16.46 -17.42 -10.35
N SER A 304 16.29 -17.88 -11.59
CA SER A 304 17.37 -17.87 -12.60
C SER A 304 17.79 -16.45 -12.99
N LEU A 305 16.84 -15.52 -13.09
CA LEU A 305 17.11 -14.10 -13.32
C LEU A 305 17.84 -13.47 -12.13
N SER A 306 17.49 -13.87 -10.91
CA SER A 306 18.14 -13.42 -9.67
C SER A 306 19.58 -13.96 -9.53
N SER A 307 19.84 -15.22 -9.86
CA SER A 307 21.18 -15.83 -9.82
C SER A 307 22.12 -15.31 -10.91
N SER A 308 21.59 -14.85 -12.04
CA SER A 308 22.39 -14.25 -13.13
C SER A 308 22.96 -12.87 -12.75
N SER A 309 22.38 -12.21 -11.74
CA SER A 309 22.80 -10.88 -11.27
C SER A 309 23.82 -10.92 -10.12
N SER A 310 24.07 -12.09 -9.53
CA SER A 310 24.94 -12.29 -8.36
C SER A 310 26.34 -12.81 -8.69
N SER A 311 26.68 -13.01 -9.97
CA SER A 311 27.98 -13.57 -10.40
C SER A 311 29.06 -12.54 -10.77
N ALA A 312 28.93 -11.27 -10.36
CA ALA A 312 29.95 -10.24 -10.59
C ALA A 312 30.46 -9.61 -9.28
N SER A 313 31.14 -10.40 -8.45
CA SER A 313 31.97 -9.85 -7.37
C SER A 313 33.28 -10.63 -7.23
N SER A 314 34.17 -10.46 -8.19
CA SER A 314 35.61 -10.67 -8.01
C SER A 314 36.29 -9.31 -8.01
N CYS A 315 36.68 -8.85 -6.82
CA CYS A 315 37.35 -7.60 -6.56
C CYS A 315 38.78 -7.60 -7.14
N SER A 316 39.04 -6.65 -8.04
CA SER A 316 40.40 -6.25 -8.44
C SER A 316 40.42 -4.74 -8.70
N SER A 317 41.55 -4.15 -8.33
CA SER A 317 41.82 -2.74 -8.02
C SER A 317 41.75 -1.73 -9.17
N ASP A 318 41.61 -0.48 -8.74
CA ASP A 318 42.12 0.79 -9.29
C ASP A 318 41.33 1.61 -10.34
N ASP A 319 41.09 2.84 -9.89
CA ASP A 319 41.07 4.15 -10.55
C ASP A 319 39.98 4.56 -11.57
N GLU A 320 39.20 5.53 -11.07
CA GLU A 320 38.84 6.81 -11.68
C GLU A 320 38.18 6.87 -13.08
N SER A 321 36.94 7.39 -13.02
CA SER A 321 36.21 8.13 -14.06
C SER A 321 35.60 7.35 -15.24
N GLY A 322 34.26 7.30 -15.23
CA GLY A 322 33.47 7.10 -16.44
C GLY A 322 32.05 6.59 -16.17
N SER A 323 31.06 7.42 -16.51
CA SER A 323 29.73 7.00 -17.00
C SER A 323 29.02 5.87 -16.22
N SER A 324 28.27 6.22 -15.17
CA SER A 324 27.47 5.22 -14.45
C SER A 324 26.13 4.92 -15.11
N ARG A 325 26.07 3.66 -15.52
CA ARG A 325 24.99 2.92 -16.19
C ARG A 325 23.70 2.87 -15.38
N ASN A 326 22.61 2.79 -16.13
CA ASN A 326 21.30 2.32 -15.70
C ASN A 326 21.37 0.94 -15.02
N THR A 327 20.38 0.70 -14.16
CA THR A 327 19.98 -0.61 -13.59
C THR A 327 20.76 -1.03 -12.34
N VAL A 328 20.43 -0.38 -11.22
CA VAL A 328 20.54 -1.00 -9.90
C VAL A 328 19.16 -0.89 -9.27
N LEU A 329 18.51 -2.04 -9.10
CA LEU A 329 17.39 -2.22 -8.20
C LEU A 329 17.87 -1.68 -6.84
N GLY A 330 17.41 -0.48 -6.48
CA GLY A 330 17.69 0.13 -5.21
C GLY A 330 17.00 -0.69 -4.12
N ARG A 331 17.61 -1.80 -3.72
CA ARG A 331 17.39 -2.40 -2.41
C ARG A 331 17.78 -1.31 -1.42
N PHE A 332 16.80 -0.54 -0.97
CA PHE A 332 16.90 0.24 0.25
C PHE A 332 17.01 -0.77 1.39
N SER A 333 18.20 -1.33 1.56
CA SER A 333 18.57 -2.23 2.65
C SER A 333 18.64 -1.43 3.94
N SER A 334 17.48 -1.05 4.50
CA SER A 334 17.37 -0.96 5.95
C SER A 334 16.98 -2.37 6.39
N ALA A 335 18.00 -3.17 6.72
CA ALA A 335 17.82 -4.47 7.35
C ALA A 335 17.09 -4.27 8.68
N ARG A 336 15.76 -4.35 8.65
CA ARG A 336 14.90 -4.47 9.82
C ARG A 336 14.14 -5.75 9.60
N ARG A 337 14.29 -6.71 10.52
CA ARG A 337 13.39 -7.85 10.62
C ARG A 337 11.95 -7.32 10.62
N SER A 338 11.05 -7.98 9.90
CA SER A 338 9.60 -7.75 9.99
C SER A 338 9.05 -8.22 11.33
N GLU A 339 9.57 -7.68 12.43
CA GLU A 339 9.04 -7.94 13.76
C GLU A 339 7.79 -7.09 13.94
N ALA A 340 6.68 -7.75 14.28
CA ALA A 340 5.40 -7.10 14.46
C ALA A 340 5.52 -6.03 15.56
N ILE A 341 5.10 -4.81 15.25
CA ILE A 341 5.27 -3.68 16.17
C ILE A 341 4.19 -3.76 17.23
N THR A 342 4.61 -3.67 18.48
CA THR A 342 3.73 -3.74 19.64
C THR A 342 3.68 -2.44 20.42
N CYS A 343 2.54 -2.20 21.06
CA CYS A 343 2.35 -1.17 22.06
C CYS A 343 1.44 -1.67 23.18
N TYR A 344 1.21 -0.83 24.19
CA TYR A 344 0.37 -1.16 25.33
C TYR A 344 -0.84 -0.22 25.41
N PRO A 345 -1.95 -0.60 26.07
CA PRO A 345 -3.13 0.26 26.24
C PRO A 345 -2.81 1.66 26.81
N TRP A 346 -1.80 1.75 27.66
CA TRP A 346 -1.34 3.00 28.27
C TRP A 346 -0.33 3.79 27.42
N SER A 347 0.09 3.26 26.26
CA SER A 347 0.92 4.01 25.31
C SER A 347 0.17 5.24 24.81
N SER A 348 0.88 6.38 24.70
CA SER A 348 0.27 7.61 24.21
C SER A 348 0.05 7.57 22.70
N LEU A 349 -0.98 8.28 22.21
CA LEU A 349 -1.28 8.34 20.78
C LEU A 349 -0.07 8.82 19.96
N VAL A 350 0.63 9.86 20.42
CA VAL A 350 1.82 10.37 19.71
C VAL A 350 2.93 9.33 19.61
N ALA A 351 3.13 8.49 20.63
CA ALA A 351 4.13 7.43 20.59
C ALA A 351 3.76 6.37 19.53
N VAL A 352 2.49 5.95 19.50
CA VAL A 352 1.97 5.00 18.51
C VAL A 352 2.06 5.56 17.09
N MET A 353 1.71 6.84 16.88
CA MET A 353 1.87 7.51 15.58
C MET A 353 3.34 7.53 15.12
N ILE A 354 4.28 7.83 16.02
CA ILE A 354 5.71 7.84 15.70
C ILE A 354 6.18 6.42 15.33
N GLN A 355 5.80 5.40 16.09
CA GLN A 355 6.14 4.00 15.80
C GLN A 355 5.59 3.57 14.44
N ALA A 356 4.30 3.78 14.19
CA ALA A 356 3.64 3.46 12.93
C ALA A 356 4.39 4.05 11.72
N LEU A 357 4.73 5.34 11.78
CA LEU A 357 5.40 6.04 10.69
C LEU A 357 6.88 5.70 10.56
N ALA A 358 7.59 5.46 11.67
CA ALA A 358 9.03 5.15 11.67
C ALA A 358 9.34 3.76 11.10
N HIS A 359 8.36 2.86 11.20
CA HIS A 359 8.47 1.49 10.69
C HIS A 359 7.58 1.24 9.46
N ARG A 360 6.82 2.24 9.01
CA ARG A 360 5.87 2.14 7.88
C ARG A 360 4.86 1.00 8.05
N ALA A 361 4.41 0.80 9.28
CA ALA A 361 3.41 -0.21 9.61
C ALA A 361 2.01 0.41 9.62
N ASN A 362 1.08 -0.27 8.97
CA ASN A 362 -0.33 0.15 8.93
C ASN A 362 -1.12 -0.35 10.16
N SER A 363 -0.56 -1.32 10.88
CA SER A 363 -1.14 -1.97 12.06
C SER A 363 -0.12 -1.97 13.19
N ILE A 364 -0.56 -1.63 14.40
CA ILE A 364 0.25 -1.67 15.62
C ILE A 364 -0.49 -2.54 16.61
N TRP A 365 0.11 -3.67 16.98
CA TRP A 365 -0.52 -4.66 17.84
C TRP A 365 -0.49 -4.20 19.29
N VAL A 366 -1.62 -4.38 19.99
CA VAL A 366 -1.76 -3.97 21.37
C VAL A 366 -1.66 -5.21 22.26
N MET A 367 -0.72 -5.18 23.19
CA MET A 367 -0.46 -6.24 24.14
C MET A 367 -0.88 -5.80 25.54
N ASP A 368 -1.43 -6.71 26.34
CA ASP A 368 -1.68 -6.46 27.77
C ASP A 368 -0.40 -6.57 28.62
N ALA A 369 -0.54 -6.43 29.94
CA ALA A 369 0.59 -6.55 30.87
C ALA A 369 1.17 -7.99 30.95
N ASP A 370 0.38 -8.99 30.55
CA ASP A 370 0.75 -10.40 30.56
C ASP A 370 1.32 -10.87 29.20
N ASN A 371 1.49 -9.93 28.25
CA ASN A 371 1.91 -10.16 26.86
C ASN A 371 0.91 -10.99 26.04
N ASN A 372 -0.40 -10.88 26.31
CA ASN A 372 -1.44 -11.40 25.44
C ASN A 372 -1.83 -10.36 24.40
N LEU A 373 -2.15 -10.83 23.19
CA LEU A 373 -2.65 -9.97 22.11
C LEU A 373 -4.11 -9.59 22.40
N ILE A 374 -4.37 -8.30 22.58
CA ILE A 374 -5.71 -7.79 22.94
C ILE A 374 -6.35 -6.95 21.84
N GLY A 375 -5.59 -6.47 20.85
CA GLY A 375 -6.16 -5.69 19.75
C GLY A 375 -5.12 -5.10 18.82
N VAL A 376 -5.57 -4.17 17.97
CA VAL A 376 -4.74 -3.48 16.99
C VAL A 376 -5.15 -2.01 16.87
N VAL A 377 -4.18 -1.14 16.65
CA VAL A 377 -4.41 0.26 16.27
C VAL A 377 -4.00 0.44 14.81
N THR A 378 -4.88 1.01 13.99
CA THR A 378 -4.63 1.29 12.57
C THR A 378 -4.64 2.79 12.28
N PHE A 379 -4.14 3.21 11.12
CA PHE A 379 -4.25 4.60 10.69
C PHE A 379 -5.69 5.09 10.62
N LYS A 380 -6.65 4.23 10.23
CA LYS A 380 -8.09 4.56 10.27
C LYS A 380 -8.52 4.97 11.68
N GLY A 381 -8.22 4.16 12.69
CA GLY A 381 -8.55 4.51 14.09
C GLY A 381 -7.89 5.81 14.54
N ILE A 382 -6.63 6.06 14.13
CA ILE A 382 -5.94 7.32 14.44
C ILE A 382 -6.70 8.50 13.83
N LEU A 383 -7.11 8.39 12.56
CA LEU A 383 -7.86 9.43 11.87
C LEU A 383 -9.25 9.68 12.48
N GLU A 384 -9.93 8.66 13.00
CA GLU A 384 -11.20 8.82 13.74
C GLU A 384 -11.03 9.72 14.97
N VAL A 385 -9.93 9.55 15.72
CA VAL A 385 -9.62 10.41 16.88
C VAL A 385 -9.45 11.87 16.45
N PHE A 386 -8.66 12.14 15.41
CA PHE A 386 -8.49 13.51 14.89
C PHE A 386 -9.82 14.07 14.34
N ARG A 387 -10.63 13.23 13.70
CA ARG A 387 -11.93 13.63 13.15
C ARG A 387 -12.94 14.01 14.24
N SER A 388 -12.90 13.34 15.39
CA SER A 388 -13.78 13.58 16.52
C SER A 388 -13.63 15.01 17.08
N ILE A 389 -12.43 15.61 17.00
CA ILE A 389 -12.14 16.98 17.46
C ILE A 389 -12.99 18.01 16.69
N ALA A 390 -13.26 17.76 15.41
CA ALA A 390 -14.13 18.63 14.61
C ALA A 390 -15.61 18.54 15.05
N ASN A 391 -16.05 17.38 15.57
CA ASN A 391 -17.42 17.17 16.05
C ASN A 391 -17.66 17.77 17.45
N ALA A 392 -16.67 17.68 18.35
CA ALA A 392 -16.77 18.14 19.73
C ALA A 392 -17.10 19.64 19.87
N ARG A 393 -16.81 20.47 18.86
CA ARG A 393 -17.17 21.90 18.84
C ARG A 393 -18.47 22.23 18.10
N ARG A 394 -19.06 21.31 17.33
CA ARG A 394 -20.36 21.53 16.67
C ARG A 394 -21.55 21.40 17.63
N LYS A 395 -21.38 20.83 18.83
CA LYS A 395 -22.36 20.95 19.94
C LYS A 395 -21.92 22.06 20.88
N PRO A 396 -22.58 23.23 20.78
CA PRO A 396 -23.50 23.63 21.84
C PRO A 396 -24.83 24.07 21.24
N GLY A 397 -25.75 23.13 21.08
CA GLY A 397 -27.15 23.45 20.83
C GLY A 397 -27.75 23.98 22.12
N ARG A 398 -28.09 25.27 22.14
CA ARG A 398 -28.88 25.95 23.16
C ARG A 398 -30.05 25.08 23.62
N GLU A 399 -30.03 24.62 24.87
CA GLU A 399 -31.28 24.52 25.62
C GLU A 399 -31.79 25.94 25.82
N ASN A 400 -32.66 26.37 24.92
CA ASN A 400 -33.56 27.47 25.21
C ASN A 400 -34.53 26.97 26.30
N THR A 401 -34.16 27.14 27.56
CA THR A 401 -35.13 27.21 28.65
C THR A 401 -35.97 28.46 28.40
N SER A 402 -37.12 28.25 27.78
CA SER A 402 -38.20 29.23 27.77
C SER A 402 -39.48 28.52 28.17
N LYS A 403 -40.10 29.06 29.23
CA LYS A 403 -41.38 28.72 29.87
C LYS A 403 -41.24 27.58 30.89
N GLN A 404 -41.52 27.80 32.17
CA GLN A 404 -42.71 28.45 32.71
C GLN A 404 -42.43 29.39 33.89
#